data_AF-A0A1C7M7T3-F1
#
_entry.id   AF-A0A1C7M7T3-F1
#
_cell.length_a   1.000
_cell.length_b   1.000
_cell.length_c   1.000
_cell.angle_alpha   90.00
_cell.angle_beta   90.00
_cell.angle_gamma   90.00
#
_symmetry.space_group_name_H-M   'P 1'
#
loop_
_entity.id
_entity.type
_entity.pdbx_description
1 polymer ?
#
loop_
_entity_poly.entity_id
_entity_poly.type
_entity_poly.pdbx_seq_one_letter_code
_entity_poly.pdbx_strand_id
1 'polypeptide(L)'
;MGVEKHPASHNIHSSLPQPMASILVFHEPTFSRRSVVVRELKRVDDLKSTLRLDIVDVEPVHEGNCYIYYGNLIVEDRPSRKVVCKVGYLRSASLRLQKEAGFYAKELKEFQGDTIPVCYGLFSGEMEEGTASCLVTEYCGEMMKCPLFGMDWEFKQKVIQALVDIHWAGVKHNDFSERNIVVNSDNQPFIIDFDHAEPHECGLTMSIEFHTQEPDPDELGCLELYKVTNNSGAWFPRYIRYMHADVPVAWALDGPERLANVVSPASPGYNRDFVLKRRSELSKNSTGISIGDLLVNGEISRVQKQSFSISIGMTFL
;
A
#
# COMPACT_ATOMS: atom_id res chain seq x y z
N MET A 1 87.53 19.99 -2.35
CA MET A 1 86.41 20.05 -1.39
C MET A 1 85.14 20.10 -2.21
N GLY A 2 84.52 18.93 -2.38
CA GLY A 2 83.19 18.82 -2.98
C GLY A 2 82.11 18.98 -1.92
N VAL A 3 80.90 18.56 -2.31
CA VAL A 3 79.64 18.49 -1.55
C VAL A 3 78.78 19.75 -1.69
N GLU A 4 77.54 19.72 -2.16
CA GLU A 4 76.69 18.72 -2.82
C GLU A 4 75.47 19.52 -3.35
N LYS A 5 74.99 19.23 -4.56
CA LYS A 5 73.71 19.77 -5.05
C LYS A 5 72.59 18.87 -4.56
N HIS A 6 71.69 19.41 -3.73
CA HIS A 6 70.46 18.72 -3.34
C HIS A 6 69.57 18.47 -4.56
N PRO A 7 69.01 17.25 -4.73
CA PRO A 7 68.05 16.98 -5.79
C PRO A 7 66.65 17.45 -5.40
N ALA A 8 65.92 17.91 -6.41
CA ALA A 8 64.51 18.29 -6.33
C ALA A 8 63.67 17.12 -5.82
N SER A 9 62.92 17.36 -4.74
CA SER A 9 61.88 16.47 -4.26
C SER A 9 60.74 16.43 -5.29
N HIS A 10 60.66 15.35 -6.06
CA HIS A 10 59.46 14.98 -6.79
C HIS A 10 58.34 14.71 -5.78
N ASN A 11 57.40 15.64 -5.68
CA ASN A 11 56.09 15.38 -5.07
C ASN A 11 55.34 14.41 -5.99
N ILE A 12 55.49 13.11 -5.71
CA ILE A 12 54.53 12.10 -6.16
C ILE A 12 53.31 12.29 -5.27
N HIS A 13 52.38 13.16 -5.70
CA HIS A 13 51.00 13.06 -5.26
C HIS A 13 50.48 11.73 -5.79
N SER A 14 50.61 10.67 -4.99
CA SER A 14 49.80 9.49 -5.13
C SER A 14 48.35 9.95 -4.92
N SER A 15 47.65 10.21 -6.02
CA SER A 15 46.22 10.39 -6.01
C SER A 15 45.63 9.10 -5.44
N LEU A 16 45.23 9.15 -4.17
CA LEU A 16 44.36 8.14 -3.61
C LEU A 16 43.20 7.94 -4.60
N PRO A 17 42.88 6.69 -5.00
CA PRO A 17 41.75 6.47 -5.89
C PRO A 17 40.54 7.13 -5.24
N GLN A 18 39.91 8.05 -5.98
CA GLN A 18 38.67 8.65 -5.51
C GLN A 18 37.69 7.50 -5.22
N PRO A 19 36.99 7.51 -4.08
CA PRO A 19 36.04 6.47 -3.77
C PRO A 19 35.05 6.35 -4.92
N MET A 20 34.96 5.15 -5.50
CA MET A 20 34.03 4.84 -6.58
C MET A 20 32.63 5.16 -6.07
N ALA A 21 31.91 6.04 -6.76
CA ALA A 21 30.51 6.33 -6.44
C ALA A 21 29.70 5.03 -6.51
N SER A 22 28.67 4.89 -5.68
CA SER A 22 27.74 3.76 -5.82
C SER A 22 27.10 3.77 -7.20
N ILE A 23 27.17 2.62 -7.87
CA ILE A 23 26.70 2.43 -9.23
C ILE A 23 25.67 1.31 -9.22
N LEU A 24 24.51 1.60 -9.80
CA LEU A 24 23.55 0.61 -10.25
C LEU A 24 23.80 0.32 -11.73
N VAL A 25 24.09 -0.93 -12.06
CA VAL A 25 24.25 -1.43 -13.41
C VAL A 25 22.92 -2.03 -13.84
N PHE A 26 22.23 -1.36 -14.74
CA PHE A 26 20.89 -1.72 -15.17
C PHE A 26 20.92 -2.32 -16.57
N HIS A 27 20.53 -3.59 -16.69
CA HIS A 27 20.50 -4.32 -17.96
C HIS A 27 19.17 -4.07 -18.68
N GLU A 28 19.05 -2.90 -19.31
CA GLU A 28 17.84 -2.42 -19.98
C GLU A 28 17.47 -3.32 -21.19
N PRO A 29 16.27 -3.91 -21.21
CA PRO A 29 15.81 -4.70 -22.35
C PRO A 29 15.44 -3.76 -23.50
N THR A 30 16.06 -3.92 -24.67
CA THR A 30 15.69 -3.11 -25.84
C THR A 30 14.30 -3.48 -26.37
N PHE A 31 13.65 -2.54 -27.06
CA PHE A 31 12.34 -2.74 -27.70
C PHE A 31 12.29 -3.98 -28.63
N SER A 32 13.42 -4.38 -29.21
CA SER A 32 13.54 -5.57 -30.06
C SER A 32 13.70 -6.89 -29.31
N ARG A 33 13.91 -6.85 -27.98
CA ARG A 33 14.29 -7.98 -27.08
C ARG A 33 15.47 -8.84 -27.55
N ARG A 34 16.25 -8.37 -28.54
CA ARG A 34 17.40 -9.11 -29.11
C ARG A 34 18.75 -8.67 -28.56
N SER A 35 18.79 -7.54 -27.85
CA SER A 35 19.99 -7.04 -27.17
C SER A 35 19.63 -6.39 -25.83
N VAL A 36 20.58 -6.44 -24.91
CA VAL A 36 20.54 -5.79 -23.60
C VAL A 36 21.51 -4.63 -23.62
N VAL A 37 21.07 -3.44 -23.19
CA VAL A 37 21.95 -2.28 -23.04
C VAL A 37 22.28 -2.11 -21.56
N VAL A 38 23.56 -2.03 -21.24
CA VAL A 38 24.02 -1.81 -19.88
C VAL A 38 24.05 -0.30 -19.60
N ARG A 39 23.34 0.13 -18.57
CA ARG A 39 23.31 1.52 -18.10
C ARG A 39 23.91 1.61 -16.71
N GLU A 40 24.72 2.64 -16.45
CA GLU A 40 25.25 2.93 -15.12
C GLU A 40 24.52 4.13 -14.52
N LEU A 41 23.80 3.90 -13.43
CA LEU A 41 23.08 4.93 -12.69
C LEU A 41 23.81 5.20 -11.37
N LYS A 42 23.98 6.47 -11.02
CA LYS A 42 24.67 6.88 -9.79
C LYS A 42 23.68 6.96 -8.64
N ARG A 43 24.07 6.50 -7.47
CA ARG A 43 23.25 6.65 -6.26
C ARG A 43 23.12 8.13 -5.88
N VAL A 44 21.91 8.57 -5.54
CA VAL A 44 21.61 9.98 -5.22
C VAL A 44 21.02 10.18 -3.82
N ASP A 45 20.55 9.13 -3.16
CA ASP A 45 20.04 9.15 -1.76
C ASP A 45 21.16 9.01 -0.71
N ASP A 46 22.28 8.36 -1.07
CA ASP A 46 23.47 8.24 -0.22
C ASP A 46 24.76 8.38 -1.04
N LEU A 47 25.32 9.60 -1.04
CA LEU A 47 26.54 9.94 -1.77
C LEU A 47 27.82 9.35 -1.16
N LYS A 48 27.76 8.82 0.07
CA LYS A 48 28.93 8.23 0.75
C LYS A 48 29.05 6.73 0.49
N SER A 49 27.96 6.09 0.08
CA SER A 49 27.94 4.68 -0.28
C SER A 49 28.89 4.41 -1.46
N THR A 50 29.62 3.31 -1.40
CA THR A 50 30.47 2.79 -2.49
C THR A 50 29.95 1.46 -3.06
N LEU A 51 28.68 1.15 -2.80
CA LEU A 51 28.03 -0.11 -3.18
C LEU A 51 27.84 -0.19 -4.70
N ARG A 52 28.25 -1.31 -5.29
CA ARG A 52 27.89 -1.66 -6.66
C ARG A 52 26.75 -2.68 -6.64
N LEU A 53 25.72 -2.38 -7.41
CA LEU A 53 24.53 -3.22 -7.57
C LEU A 53 24.37 -3.54 -9.05
N ASP A 54 24.20 -4.82 -9.40
CA ASP A 54 23.94 -5.23 -10.77
C ASP A 54 22.52 -5.80 -10.86
N ILE A 55 21.68 -5.26 -11.74
CA ILE A 55 20.32 -5.76 -11.98
C ILE A 55 20.28 -6.38 -13.37
N VAL A 56 20.07 -7.69 -13.40
CA VAL A 56 19.99 -8.52 -14.62
C VAL A 56 18.59 -9.09 -14.79
N ASP A 57 18.36 -9.74 -15.94
CA ASP A 57 17.07 -10.37 -16.29
C ASP A 57 15.88 -9.42 -16.13
N VAL A 58 16.05 -8.17 -16.55
CA VAL A 58 15.06 -7.11 -16.38
C VAL A 58 13.85 -7.35 -17.28
N GLU A 59 12.65 -7.36 -16.69
CA GLU A 59 11.38 -7.51 -17.40
C GLU A 59 10.44 -6.32 -17.11
N PRO A 60 9.86 -5.69 -18.13
CA PRO A 60 8.88 -4.63 -17.93
C PRO A 60 7.54 -5.21 -17.46
N VAL A 61 6.95 -4.58 -16.45
CA VAL A 61 5.71 -5.02 -15.80
C VAL A 61 4.59 -4.02 -16.04
N HIS A 62 4.88 -2.73 -15.90
CA HIS A 62 3.89 -1.67 -16.04
C HIS A 62 4.51 -0.42 -16.65
N GLU A 63 3.70 0.27 -17.46
CA GLU A 63 4.00 1.56 -18.06
C GLU A 63 2.91 2.55 -17.66
N GLY A 64 3.34 3.67 -17.07
CA GLY A 64 2.47 4.72 -16.57
C GLY A 64 3.27 5.97 -16.25
N ASN A 65 2.95 6.66 -15.15
CA ASN A 65 3.75 7.82 -14.70
C ASN A 65 5.19 7.44 -14.32
N CYS A 66 5.40 6.17 -13.98
CA CYS A 66 6.70 5.52 -13.83
C CYS A 66 6.63 4.19 -14.57
N TYR A 67 7.77 3.75 -15.08
CA TYR A 67 7.96 2.40 -15.61
C TYR A 67 8.33 1.48 -14.47
N ILE A 68 7.67 0.33 -14.38
CA ILE A 68 7.97 -0.70 -13.38
C ILE A 68 8.63 -1.88 -14.07
N TYR A 69 9.78 -2.28 -13.55
CA TYR A 69 10.49 -3.47 -13.99
C TYR A 69 10.70 -4.43 -12.83
N TYR A 70 10.65 -5.73 -13.09
CA TYR A 70 11.26 -6.72 -12.21
C TYR A 70 12.67 -7.05 -12.71
N GLY A 71 13.52 -7.49 -11.80
CA GLY A 71 14.87 -7.95 -12.15
C GLY A 71 15.49 -8.74 -11.01
N ASN A 72 16.67 -9.28 -11.29
CA ASN A 72 17.49 -10.02 -10.34
C ASN A 72 18.67 -9.13 -9.91
N LEU A 73 18.67 -8.74 -8.64
CA LEU A 73 19.76 -8.00 -8.01
C LEU A 73 20.88 -8.95 -7.63
N ILE A 74 22.05 -8.69 -8.19
CA ILE A 74 23.32 -9.32 -7.87
C ILE A 74 24.13 -8.33 -7.03
N VAL A 75 24.55 -8.80 -5.86
CA VAL A 75 25.51 -8.12 -4.99
C VAL A 75 26.65 -9.10 -4.76
N GLU A 76 27.89 -8.62 -4.82
CA GLU A 76 29.07 -9.47 -4.59
C GLU A 76 28.92 -10.31 -3.32
N ASP A 77 29.23 -11.61 -3.45
CA ASP A 77 29.18 -12.61 -2.38
C ASP A 77 27.81 -12.80 -1.70
N ARG A 78 26.71 -12.40 -2.35
CA ARG A 78 25.34 -12.62 -1.86
C ARG A 78 24.49 -13.39 -2.87
N PRO A 79 23.53 -14.19 -2.39
CA PRO A 79 22.52 -14.78 -3.27
C PRO A 79 21.78 -13.69 -4.06
N SER A 80 21.47 -14.00 -5.31
CA SER A 80 20.61 -13.15 -6.14
C SER A 80 19.23 -12.97 -5.49
N ARG A 81 18.69 -11.75 -5.57
CA ARG A 81 17.37 -11.41 -5.00
C ARG A 81 16.50 -10.76 -6.07
N LYS A 82 15.22 -11.10 -6.10
CA LYS A 82 14.27 -10.38 -6.96
C LYS A 82 14.03 -8.98 -6.43
N VAL A 83 13.99 -8.01 -7.34
CA VAL A 83 13.78 -6.59 -7.04
C VAL A 83 12.77 -5.96 -8.00
N VAL A 84 12.19 -4.87 -7.56
CA VAL A 84 11.35 -3.98 -8.34
C VAL A 84 12.11 -2.68 -8.58
N CYS A 85 12.17 -2.26 -9.84
CA CYS A 85 12.76 -1.00 -10.26
C CYS A 85 11.65 -0.07 -10.75
N LYS A 86 11.43 1.03 -10.03
CA LYS A 86 10.48 2.08 -10.39
C LYS A 86 11.24 3.23 -11.03
N VAL A 87 11.07 3.41 -12.33
CA VAL A 87 11.84 4.36 -13.16
C VAL A 87 10.95 5.53 -13.58
N GLY A 88 11.41 6.75 -13.30
CA GLY A 88 10.71 7.98 -13.65
C GLY A 88 11.59 8.93 -14.46
N TYR A 89 11.16 9.25 -15.68
CA TYR A 89 11.86 10.17 -16.60
C TYR A 89 11.46 11.64 -16.41
N LEU A 90 10.20 11.88 -16.06
CA LEU A 90 9.71 13.23 -15.86
C LEU A 90 10.25 13.81 -14.55
N ARG A 91 10.51 15.12 -14.54
CA ARG A 91 10.93 15.84 -13.32
C ARG A 91 9.96 15.61 -12.14
N SER A 92 8.66 15.59 -12.41
CA SER A 92 7.63 15.32 -11.40
C SER A 92 7.70 13.89 -10.85
N ALA A 93 8.00 12.90 -11.69
CA ALA A 93 8.21 11.51 -11.27
C ALA A 93 9.48 11.38 -10.43
N SER A 94 10.59 11.99 -10.88
CA SER A 94 11.86 12.01 -10.15
C SER A 94 11.73 12.63 -8.75
N LEU A 95 11.00 13.76 -8.62
CA LEU A 95 10.76 14.38 -7.32
C LEU A 95 9.92 13.51 -6.39
N ARG A 96 8.92 12.79 -6.92
CA ARG A 96 8.13 11.83 -6.15
C ARG A 96 8.97 10.65 -5.67
N LEU A 97 9.80 10.07 -6.55
CA LEU A 97 10.73 9.00 -6.18
C LEU A 97 11.74 9.44 -5.13
N GLN A 98 12.22 10.69 -5.20
CA GLN A 98 13.10 11.25 -4.18
C GLN A 98 12.41 11.39 -2.82
N LYS A 99 11.15 11.85 -2.82
CA LYS A 99 10.33 11.93 -1.60
C LYS A 99 10.11 10.54 -1.01
N GLU A 100 9.67 9.59 -1.82
CA GLU A 100 9.44 8.19 -1.46
C GLU A 100 10.70 7.53 -0.88
N ALA A 101 11.85 7.65 -1.56
CA ALA A 101 13.13 7.14 -1.06
C ALA A 101 13.52 7.75 0.29
N GLY A 102 13.14 9.01 0.54
CA GLY A 102 13.35 9.69 1.81
C GLY A 102 12.65 9.00 2.98
N PHE A 103 11.41 8.55 2.80
CA PHE A 103 10.66 7.82 3.83
C PHE A 103 11.27 6.44 4.11
N TYR A 104 11.65 5.70 3.07
CA TYR A 104 12.36 4.43 3.23
C TYR A 104 13.65 4.59 4.05
N ALA A 105 14.44 5.63 3.76
CA ALA A 105 15.72 5.86 4.43
C ALA A 105 15.62 6.31 5.89
N LYS A 106 14.44 6.78 6.33
CA LYS A 106 14.22 7.41 7.63
C LYS A 106 13.09 6.72 8.38
N GLU A 107 11.87 7.23 8.26
CA GLU A 107 10.72 6.85 9.08
C GLU A 107 10.38 5.36 8.92
N LEU A 108 10.48 4.81 7.71
CA LEU A 108 10.09 3.43 7.41
C LEU A 108 11.22 2.41 7.59
N LYS A 109 12.40 2.84 8.04
CA LYS A 109 13.61 2.01 8.06
C LYS A 109 13.46 0.75 8.92
N GLU A 110 12.74 0.84 10.05
CA GLU A 110 12.60 -0.27 11.00
C GLU A 110 11.62 -1.36 10.52
N PHE A 111 10.78 -1.05 9.53
CA PHE A 111 9.76 -1.98 9.00
C PHE A 111 10.20 -2.68 7.70
N GLN A 112 11.38 -2.33 7.19
CA GLN A 112 11.90 -2.91 5.96
C GLN A 112 12.24 -4.40 6.13
N GLY A 113 11.72 -5.22 5.22
CA GLY A 113 11.88 -6.67 5.21
C GLY A 113 10.80 -7.43 6.00
N ASP A 114 9.83 -6.74 6.58
CA ASP A 114 8.71 -7.34 7.32
C ASP A 114 7.35 -6.94 6.72
N THR A 115 6.99 -5.66 6.84
CA THR A 115 5.74 -5.11 6.31
C THR A 115 5.95 -4.05 5.23
N ILE A 116 7.19 -3.60 5.08
CA ILE A 116 7.66 -2.66 4.05
C ILE A 116 8.78 -3.32 3.25
N PRO A 117 8.87 -3.17 1.91
CA PRO A 117 9.98 -3.71 1.15
C PRO A 117 11.34 -3.13 1.58
N VAL A 118 12.40 -3.94 1.49
CA VAL A 118 13.76 -3.41 1.61
C VAL A 118 14.04 -2.45 0.43
N CYS A 119 14.44 -1.22 0.74
CA CYS A 119 14.86 -0.22 -0.24
C CYS A 119 16.39 -0.26 -0.39
N TYR A 120 16.85 -0.54 -1.60
CA TYR A 120 18.27 -0.61 -1.95
C TYR A 120 18.85 0.76 -2.31
N GLY A 121 17.99 1.74 -2.60
CA GLY A 121 18.35 3.13 -2.80
C GLY A 121 17.71 3.75 -4.04
N LEU A 122 18.02 5.03 -4.24
CA LEU A 122 17.59 5.81 -5.38
C LEU A 122 18.80 6.14 -6.25
N PHE A 123 18.67 5.87 -7.54
CA PHE A 123 19.75 6.04 -8.52
C PHE A 123 19.29 6.96 -9.63
N SER A 124 20.22 7.65 -10.28
CA SER A 124 19.93 8.53 -11.41
C SER A 124 21.02 8.47 -12.46
N GLY A 125 20.64 8.60 -13.74
CA GLY A 125 21.54 8.57 -14.87
C GLY A 125 20.78 8.54 -16.20
N GLU A 126 21.53 8.45 -17.29
CA GLU A 126 20.94 8.40 -18.65
C GLU A 126 20.49 6.97 -19.00
N MET A 127 19.22 6.84 -19.39
CA MET A 127 18.60 5.62 -19.92
C MET A 127 18.11 5.86 -21.36
N GLU A 128 17.44 4.89 -21.99
CA GLU A 128 17.00 5.02 -23.39
C GLU A 128 16.15 6.27 -23.66
N GLU A 129 15.22 6.59 -22.76
CA GLU A 129 14.29 7.73 -22.91
C GLU A 129 14.85 9.05 -22.33
N GLY A 130 16.10 9.06 -21.85
CA GLY A 130 16.81 10.22 -21.30
C GLY A 130 17.16 10.07 -19.82
N THR A 131 17.41 11.20 -19.14
CA THR A 131 17.73 11.22 -17.72
C THR A 131 16.58 10.65 -16.89
N ALA A 132 16.88 9.62 -16.10
CA ALA A 132 15.90 8.93 -15.26
C ALA A 132 16.31 8.95 -13.78
N SER A 133 15.32 8.80 -12.90
CA SER A 133 15.50 8.36 -11.52
C SER A 133 14.95 6.94 -11.38
N CYS A 134 15.68 6.05 -10.72
CA CYS A 134 15.33 4.65 -10.52
C CYS A 134 15.37 4.32 -9.03
N LEU A 135 14.21 4.05 -8.44
CA LEU A 135 14.08 3.55 -7.07
C LEU A 135 14.09 2.01 -7.10
N VAL A 136 14.99 1.39 -6.35
CA VAL A 136 15.13 -0.07 -6.30
C VAL A 136 14.65 -0.58 -4.95
N THR A 137 13.67 -1.48 -4.98
CA THR A 137 13.09 -2.11 -3.78
C THR A 137 13.04 -3.63 -3.92
N GLU A 138 12.91 -4.33 -2.81
CA GLU A 138 12.69 -5.77 -2.79
C GLU A 138 11.37 -6.15 -3.47
N TYR A 139 11.39 -7.24 -4.23
CA TYR A 139 10.15 -7.85 -4.70
C TYR A 139 9.53 -8.66 -3.55
N CYS A 140 8.40 -8.17 -3.03
CA CYS A 140 7.70 -8.75 -1.89
C CYS A 140 6.47 -9.60 -2.29
N GLY A 141 6.40 -10.05 -3.55
CA GLY A 141 5.34 -10.90 -4.06
C GLY A 141 4.40 -10.19 -5.03
N GLU A 142 3.17 -10.70 -5.14
CA GLU A 142 2.21 -10.29 -6.15
C GLU A 142 1.19 -9.30 -5.59
N MET A 143 0.77 -8.34 -6.42
CA MET A 143 -0.30 -7.40 -6.07
C MET A 143 -1.58 -8.13 -5.67
N MET A 144 -2.23 -7.66 -4.61
CA MET A 144 -3.48 -8.22 -4.13
C MET A 144 -4.59 -8.05 -5.19
N LYS A 145 -5.19 -9.17 -5.60
CA LYS A 145 -6.22 -9.21 -6.67
C LYS A 145 -7.66 -9.16 -6.16
N CYS A 146 -7.84 -9.45 -4.88
CA CYS A 146 -9.14 -9.47 -4.22
C CYS A 146 -9.29 -8.21 -3.35
N PRO A 147 -10.50 -7.63 -3.24
CA PRO A 147 -10.75 -6.54 -2.32
C PRO A 147 -10.42 -6.94 -0.87
N LEU A 148 -9.86 -6.00 -0.09
CA LEU A 148 -9.42 -6.30 1.28
C LEU A 148 -10.58 -6.81 2.15
N PHE A 149 -11.80 -6.29 1.95
CA PHE A 149 -12.97 -6.72 2.70
C PHE A 149 -13.35 -8.20 2.50
N GLY A 150 -12.94 -8.79 1.37
CA GLY A 150 -13.20 -10.18 1.04
C GLY A 150 -12.19 -11.16 1.64
N MET A 151 -11.09 -10.66 2.20
CA MET A 151 -10.04 -11.47 2.80
C MET A 151 -10.44 -11.98 4.20
N ASP A 152 -9.73 -12.98 4.71
CA ASP A 152 -9.91 -13.47 6.07
C ASP A 152 -9.51 -12.43 7.13
N TRP A 153 -9.96 -12.63 8.37
CA TRP A 153 -9.77 -11.66 9.44
C TRP A 153 -8.30 -11.50 9.85
N GLU A 154 -7.54 -12.58 9.88
CA GLU A 154 -6.13 -12.55 10.27
C GLU A 154 -5.31 -11.73 9.28
N PHE A 155 -5.54 -11.93 7.98
CA PHE A 155 -4.89 -11.16 6.93
C PHE A 155 -5.25 -9.67 6.99
N LYS A 156 -6.53 -9.34 7.19
CA LYS A 156 -6.98 -7.95 7.37
C LYS A 156 -6.31 -7.29 8.57
N GLN A 157 -6.18 -8.01 9.69
CA GLN A 157 -5.47 -7.53 10.87
C GLN A 157 -4.00 -7.23 10.56
N LYS A 158 -3.30 -8.11 9.84
CA LYS A 158 -1.89 -7.87 9.43
C LYS A 158 -1.75 -6.61 8.57
N VAL A 159 -2.63 -6.44 7.58
CA VAL A 159 -2.62 -5.25 6.70
C VAL A 159 -2.88 -3.96 7.49
N ILE A 160 -3.90 -3.97 8.35
CA ILE A 160 -4.27 -2.79 9.15
C ILE A 160 -3.18 -2.48 10.18
N GLN A 161 -2.61 -3.49 10.82
CA GLN A 161 -1.51 -3.31 11.77
C GLN A 161 -0.28 -2.71 11.08
N ALA A 162 0.10 -3.22 9.90
CA ALA A 162 1.19 -2.64 9.13
C ALA A 162 0.95 -1.15 8.81
N LEU A 163 -0.28 -0.75 8.48
CA LEU A 163 -0.61 0.65 8.26
C LEU A 163 -0.56 1.46 9.57
N VAL A 164 -1.05 0.92 10.68
CA VAL A 164 -0.94 1.57 11.99
C VAL A 164 0.54 1.81 12.36
N ASP A 165 1.41 0.84 12.11
CA ASP A 165 2.85 0.95 12.37
C ASP A 165 3.51 2.06 11.53
N ILE A 166 3.15 2.16 10.24
CA ILE A 166 3.56 3.27 9.35
C ILE A 166 3.12 4.64 9.91
N HIS A 167 1.89 4.72 10.43
CA HIS A 167 1.38 5.94 11.04
C HIS A 167 2.13 6.33 12.32
N TRP A 168 2.45 5.35 13.18
CA TRP A 168 3.26 5.59 14.38
C TRP A 168 4.72 5.93 14.06
N ALA A 169 5.22 5.48 12.91
CA ALA A 169 6.51 5.91 12.37
C ALA A 169 6.53 7.36 11.90
N GLY A 170 5.37 8.02 11.87
CA GLY A 170 5.25 9.42 11.48
C GLY A 170 4.93 9.61 10.00
N VAL A 171 4.34 8.62 9.33
CA VAL A 171 4.04 8.65 7.89
C VAL A 171 2.55 8.41 7.66
N LYS A 172 1.95 9.23 6.81
CA LYS A 172 0.61 9.01 6.24
C LYS A 172 0.77 8.60 4.79
N HIS A 173 0.10 7.54 4.35
CA HIS A 173 0.31 6.99 3.01
C HIS A 173 -0.39 7.82 1.92
N ASN A 174 -1.59 8.35 2.20
CA ASN A 174 -2.46 9.15 1.33
C ASN A 174 -2.97 8.47 0.04
N ASP A 175 -2.50 7.29 -0.31
CA ASP A 175 -2.95 6.53 -1.48
C ASP A 175 -3.11 5.03 -1.16
N PHE A 176 -3.47 4.73 0.09
CA PHE A 176 -3.64 3.35 0.52
C PHE A 176 -4.83 2.68 -0.19
N SER A 177 -4.56 1.60 -0.91
CA SER A 177 -5.57 0.75 -1.56
C SER A 177 -4.99 -0.61 -1.90
N GLU A 178 -5.84 -1.55 -2.36
CA GLU A 178 -5.43 -2.92 -2.66
C GLU A 178 -4.31 -3.03 -3.71
N ARG A 179 -4.20 -2.06 -4.61
CA ARG A 179 -3.12 -2.03 -5.63
C ARG A 179 -1.73 -1.76 -5.03
N ASN A 180 -1.70 -1.17 -3.83
CA ASN A 180 -0.49 -0.81 -3.09
C ASN A 180 -0.22 -1.81 -1.94
N ILE A 181 -0.83 -3.00 -2.02
CA ILE A 181 -0.58 -4.14 -1.15
C ILE A 181 -0.09 -5.29 -2.03
N VAL A 182 1.12 -5.77 -1.76
CA VAL A 182 1.64 -7.01 -2.36
C VAL A 182 1.71 -8.11 -1.30
N VAL A 183 1.58 -9.36 -1.74
CA VAL A 183 1.50 -10.51 -0.85
C VAL A 183 2.54 -11.53 -1.27
N ASN A 184 3.40 -11.93 -0.34
CA ASN A 184 4.43 -12.93 -0.61
C ASN A 184 3.86 -14.36 -0.57
N SER A 185 4.71 -15.36 -0.82
CA SER A 185 4.32 -16.78 -0.81
C SER A 185 3.83 -17.29 0.55
N ASP A 186 4.19 -16.61 1.64
CA ASP A 186 3.82 -16.96 3.01
C ASP A 186 2.53 -16.25 3.48
N ASN A 187 1.81 -15.61 2.55
CA ASN A 187 0.61 -14.82 2.81
C ASN A 187 0.88 -13.61 3.73
N GLN A 188 2.12 -13.09 3.74
CA GLN A 188 2.49 -11.87 4.45
C GLN A 188 2.24 -10.65 3.54
N PRO A 189 1.45 -9.66 3.99
CA PRO A 189 1.25 -8.44 3.25
C PRO A 189 2.42 -7.45 3.41
N PHE A 190 2.74 -6.76 2.32
CA PHE A 190 3.66 -5.64 2.29
C PHE A 190 2.97 -4.41 1.69
N ILE A 191 3.16 -3.26 2.30
CA ILE A 191 2.64 -1.97 1.84
C ILE A 191 3.71 -1.30 0.99
N ILE A 192 3.33 -0.85 -0.21
CA ILE A 192 4.24 -0.28 -1.21
C ILE A 192 3.72 1.07 -1.74
N ASP A 193 4.55 1.75 -2.54
CA ASP A 193 4.19 2.97 -3.28
C ASP A 193 3.92 4.20 -2.39
N PHE A 194 4.98 4.75 -1.79
CA PHE A 194 4.91 5.91 -0.89
C PHE A 194 5.08 7.25 -1.61
N ASP A 195 4.75 7.32 -2.89
CA ASP A 195 4.97 8.53 -3.71
C ASP A 195 4.03 9.70 -3.32
N HIS A 196 2.87 9.38 -2.75
CA HIS A 196 1.89 10.29 -2.17
C HIS A 196 2.04 10.47 -0.65
N ALA A 197 2.97 9.75 -0.01
CA ALA A 197 3.10 9.76 1.43
C ALA A 197 3.56 11.12 1.97
N GLU A 198 3.19 11.45 3.20
CA GLU A 198 3.52 12.72 3.86
C GLU A 198 3.93 12.50 5.33
N PRO A 199 4.78 13.37 5.90
CA PRO A 199 5.02 13.38 7.34
C PRO A 199 3.70 13.57 8.09
N HIS A 200 3.55 12.86 9.20
CA HIS A 200 2.27 12.75 9.88
C HIS A 200 2.45 12.58 11.38
N GLU A 201 1.75 13.39 12.16
CA GLU A 201 1.53 13.12 13.58
C GLU A 201 0.18 12.39 13.69
N CYS A 202 0.23 11.08 13.95
CA CYS A 202 -0.98 10.28 14.00
C CYS A 202 -1.82 10.61 15.25
N GLY A 203 -3.05 11.05 15.03
CA GLY A 203 -4.03 11.32 16.08
C GLY A 203 -4.77 10.07 16.58
N LEU A 204 -4.31 8.86 16.27
CA LEU A 204 -4.97 7.62 16.70
C LEU A 204 -5.06 7.57 18.24
N THR A 205 -6.27 7.71 18.76
CA THR A 205 -6.56 7.83 20.21
C THR A 205 -6.99 6.53 20.87
N MET A 206 -7.36 5.52 20.07
CA MET A 206 -7.86 4.24 20.55
C MET A 206 -7.33 3.07 19.70
N SER A 207 -7.37 1.86 20.26
CA SER A 207 -7.03 0.63 19.53
C SER A 207 -8.08 0.33 18.47
N ILE A 208 -7.61 -0.19 17.32
CA ILE A 208 -8.50 -0.71 16.29
C ILE A 208 -8.92 -2.14 16.66
N GLU A 209 -10.11 -2.29 17.21
CA GLU A 209 -10.66 -3.58 17.60
C GLU A 209 -11.59 -4.15 16.52
N PHE A 210 -11.28 -5.34 16.03
CA PHE A 210 -12.09 -6.04 15.05
C PHE A 210 -13.36 -6.59 15.69
N HIS A 211 -14.42 -6.75 14.89
CA HIS A 211 -15.72 -7.26 15.35
C HIS A 211 -16.35 -6.41 16.45
N THR A 212 -16.07 -5.11 16.44
CA THR A 212 -16.72 -4.13 17.31
C THR A 212 -17.55 -3.17 16.47
N GLN A 213 -18.36 -2.35 17.12
CA GLN A 213 -19.10 -1.29 16.44
C GLN A 213 -18.12 -0.24 15.91
N GLU A 214 -18.36 0.22 14.68
CA GLU A 214 -17.62 1.30 14.05
C GLU A 214 -17.55 2.54 14.97
N PRO A 215 -16.34 3.02 15.33
CA PRO A 215 -16.15 4.21 16.15
C PRO A 215 -16.49 5.47 15.35
N ASP A 216 -16.62 6.60 16.04
CA ASP A 216 -16.77 7.86 15.35
C ASP A 216 -15.42 8.22 14.70
N PRO A 217 -15.39 8.76 13.48
CA PRO A 217 -14.14 9.23 12.88
C PRO A 217 -13.34 10.16 13.80
N ASP A 218 -14.03 11.03 14.54
CA ASP A 218 -13.39 11.98 15.47
C ASP A 218 -12.90 11.28 16.76
N GLU A 219 -13.58 10.22 17.19
CA GLU A 219 -13.15 9.39 18.33
C GLU A 219 -11.92 8.54 18.01
N LEU A 220 -11.79 8.06 16.77
CA LEU A 220 -10.60 7.33 16.31
C LEU A 220 -9.41 8.28 16.12
N GLY A 221 -9.65 9.49 15.62
CA GLY A 221 -8.65 10.55 15.51
C GLY A 221 -7.71 10.46 14.30
N CYS A 222 -7.89 9.49 13.40
CA CYS A 222 -7.13 9.42 12.14
C CYS A 222 -7.99 8.97 10.95
N LEU A 223 -8.19 9.87 9.99
CA LEU A 223 -9.10 9.67 8.86
C LEU A 223 -8.65 8.58 7.88
N GLU A 224 -7.35 8.42 7.62
CA GLU A 224 -6.85 7.37 6.72
C GLU A 224 -7.08 5.99 7.34
N LEU A 225 -6.66 5.79 8.60
CA LEU A 225 -6.90 4.55 9.34
C LEU A 225 -8.40 4.25 9.46
N TYR A 226 -9.24 5.26 9.73
CA TYR A 226 -10.69 5.08 9.75
C TYR A 226 -11.22 4.57 8.41
N LYS A 227 -10.86 5.22 7.30
CA LYS A 227 -11.33 4.85 5.96
C LYS A 227 -10.90 3.44 5.59
N VAL A 228 -9.63 3.09 5.79
CA VAL A 228 -9.09 1.77 5.46
C VAL A 228 -9.76 0.68 6.29
N THR A 229 -9.84 0.90 7.60
CA THR A 229 -10.42 -0.07 8.54
C THR A 229 -11.91 -0.30 8.25
N ASN A 230 -12.68 0.77 8.04
CA ASN A 230 -14.08 0.67 7.67
C ASN A 230 -14.25 -0.03 6.31
N ASN A 231 -13.45 0.35 5.31
CA ASN A 231 -13.54 -0.25 3.97
C ASN A 231 -13.18 -1.74 3.96
N SER A 232 -12.30 -2.19 4.85
CA SER A 232 -11.95 -3.60 5.06
C SER A 232 -13.07 -4.42 5.73
N GLY A 233 -14.11 -3.77 6.25
CA GLY A 233 -15.18 -4.42 7.01
C GLY A 233 -14.71 -4.96 8.37
N ALA A 234 -13.66 -4.39 8.97
CA ALA A 234 -13.18 -4.79 10.29
C ALA A 234 -14.20 -4.49 11.41
N TRP A 235 -15.09 -3.53 11.20
CA TRP A 235 -16.13 -3.13 12.14
C TRP A 235 -17.53 -3.52 11.68
N PHE A 236 -18.44 -3.65 12.64
CA PHE A 236 -19.87 -3.64 12.37
C PHE A 236 -20.32 -2.20 12.07
N PRO A 237 -21.12 -2.00 11.02
CA PRO A 237 -21.55 -0.65 10.65
C PRO A 237 -22.35 -0.03 11.79
N ARG A 238 -22.12 1.26 12.06
CA ARG A 238 -22.86 1.97 13.12
C ARG A 238 -24.36 2.07 12.80
N TYR A 239 -24.66 2.25 11.52
CA TYR A 239 -26.01 2.35 10.99
C TYR A 239 -26.23 1.37 9.84
N ILE A 240 -27.45 0.85 9.74
CA ILE A 240 -27.89 0.08 8.58
C ILE A 240 -29.05 0.79 7.91
N ARG A 241 -29.09 0.72 6.57
CA ARG A 241 -30.25 1.19 5.82
C ARG A 241 -31.39 0.20 5.96
N TYR A 242 -32.49 0.65 6.53
CA TYR A 242 -33.70 -0.13 6.72
C TYR A 242 -34.93 0.69 6.34
N MET A 243 -35.67 0.22 5.33
CA MET A 243 -36.87 0.91 4.79
C MET A 243 -36.65 2.41 4.54
N HIS A 244 -35.61 2.74 3.78
CA HIS A 244 -35.22 4.11 3.41
C HIS A 244 -34.76 5.03 4.57
N ALA A 245 -34.68 4.51 5.80
CA ALA A 245 -34.08 5.21 6.93
C ALA A 245 -32.75 4.56 7.32
N ASP A 246 -31.78 5.36 7.76
CA ASP A 246 -30.56 4.85 8.38
C ASP A 246 -30.81 4.71 9.89
N VAL A 247 -30.77 3.47 10.39
CA VAL A 247 -31.09 3.15 11.80
C VAL A 247 -29.87 2.54 12.49
N PRO A 248 -29.62 2.83 13.78
CA PRO A 248 -28.53 2.23 14.53
C PRO A 248 -28.58 0.70 14.48
N VAL A 249 -27.43 0.05 14.23
CA VAL A 249 -27.35 -1.43 14.17
C VAL A 249 -27.81 -2.08 15.48
N ALA A 250 -27.57 -1.42 16.62
CA ALA A 250 -28.02 -1.86 17.94
C ALA A 250 -29.54 -2.15 17.98
N TRP A 251 -30.35 -1.38 17.24
CA TRP A 251 -31.80 -1.61 17.22
C TRP A 251 -32.19 -2.89 16.47
N ALA A 252 -31.37 -3.33 15.52
CA ALA A 252 -31.55 -4.62 14.86
C ALA A 252 -31.17 -5.78 15.79
N LEU A 253 -30.20 -5.57 16.69
CA LEU A 253 -29.76 -6.55 17.68
C LEU A 253 -30.77 -6.70 18.84
N ASP A 254 -31.43 -5.62 19.23
CA ASP A 254 -32.47 -5.61 20.29
C ASP A 254 -33.79 -6.29 19.88
N GLY A 255 -33.89 -6.72 18.62
CA GLY A 255 -35.01 -7.49 18.10
C GLY A 255 -35.92 -6.71 17.15
N PRO A 256 -36.69 -7.43 16.31
CA PRO A 256 -37.46 -6.86 15.21
C PRO A 256 -38.54 -5.86 15.62
N GLU A 257 -39.07 -5.98 16.84
CA GLU A 257 -40.11 -5.08 17.32
C GLU A 257 -39.61 -3.66 17.50
N ARG A 258 -38.34 -3.50 17.93
CA ARG A 258 -37.71 -2.18 18.06
C ARG A 258 -37.58 -1.51 16.70
N LEU A 259 -37.16 -2.24 15.67
CA LEU A 259 -37.12 -1.73 14.29
C LEU A 259 -38.52 -1.36 13.76
N ALA A 260 -39.53 -2.21 13.99
CA ALA A 260 -40.89 -1.97 13.52
C ALA A 260 -41.53 -0.71 14.15
N ASN A 261 -41.20 -0.42 15.41
CA ASN A 261 -41.73 0.74 16.14
C ASN A 261 -41.09 2.06 15.72
N VAL A 262 -39.84 2.05 15.23
CA VAL A 262 -39.14 3.30 14.86
C VAL A 262 -39.31 3.66 13.38
N VAL A 263 -39.58 2.69 12.50
CA VAL A 263 -39.86 2.99 11.07
C VAL A 263 -41.28 3.51 10.85
N SER A 264 -42.26 3.03 11.63
CA SER A 264 -43.66 3.42 11.46
C SER A 264 -43.92 4.94 11.56
N PRO A 265 -43.20 5.71 12.41
CA PRO A 265 -43.30 7.16 12.44
C PRO A 265 -42.50 7.89 11.34
N ALA A 266 -41.37 7.33 10.90
CA ALA A 266 -40.44 7.98 9.98
C ALA A 266 -40.81 7.81 8.49
N SER A 267 -41.74 6.92 8.16
CA SER A 267 -42.19 6.67 6.79
C SER A 267 -43.70 6.33 6.78
N PRO A 268 -44.59 7.32 6.61
CA PRO A 268 -46.04 7.19 6.79
C PRO A 268 -46.74 6.11 5.94
N GLY A 269 -46.06 5.56 4.92
CA GLY A 269 -46.56 4.47 4.09
C GLY A 269 -46.23 3.04 4.58
N TYR A 270 -45.40 2.89 5.61
CA TYR A 270 -44.96 1.60 6.13
C TYR A 270 -45.52 1.37 7.55
N ASN A 271 -46.72 0.80 7.65
CA ASN A 271 -47.31 0.42 8.93
C ASN A 271 -46.53 -0.77 9.56
N ARG A 272 -46.44 -0.81 10.90
CA ARG A 272 -45.89 -1.90 11.73
C ARG A 272 -46.26 -3.30 11.21
N ASP A 273 -47.51 -3.49 10.78
CA ASP A 273 -47.98 -4.78 10.26
C ASP A 273 -47.31 -5.19 8.94
N PHE A 274 -46.97 -4.23 8.08
CA PHE A 274 -46.23 -4.47 6.84
C PHE A 274 -44.79 -4.92 7.13
N VAL A 275 -44.15 -4.30 8.12
CA VAL A 275 -42.80 -4.65 8.59
C VAL A 275 -42.76 -6.10 9.11
N LEU A 276 -43.70 -6.45 9.99
CA LEU A 276 -43.80 -7.79 10.58
C LEU A 276 -44.13 -8.86 9.52
N LYS A 277 -45.02 -8.54 8.56
CA LYS A 277 -45.40 -9.45 7.47
C LYS A 277 -44.25 -9.76 6.53
N ARG A 278 -43.48 -8.76 6.09
CA ARG A 278 -42.35 -8.92 5.18
C ARG A 278 -41.22 -9.76 5.77
N ARG A 279 -41.07 -9.79 7.10
CA ARG A 279 -40.18 -10.72 7.81
C ARG A 279 -40.66 -12.17 7.70
N SER A 280 -41.97 -12.43 7.87
CA SER A 280 -42.51 -13.79 7.73
C SER A 280 -42.30 -14.37 6.32
N GLU A 281 -42.18 -13.49 5.32
CA GLU A 281 -41.92 -13.85 3.93
C GLU A 281 -40.40 -14.08 3.69
N LEU A 282 -39.53 -13.24 4.28
CA LEU A 282 -38.07 -13.41 4.21
C LEU A 282 -37.57 -14.65 5.00
N SER A 283 -38.17 -14.97 6.14
CA SER A 283 -37.82 -16.17 6.93
C SER A 283 -38.28 -17.48 6.28
N LYS A 284 -39.18 -17.42 5.29
CA LYS A 284 -39.63 -18.59 4.53
C LYS A 284 -38.78 -18.85 3.28
N ASN A 285 -38.04 -17.85 2.80
CA ASN A 285 -37.31 -17.91 1.52
C ASN A 285 -35.78 -17.92 1.65
N SER A 286 -35.21 -17.97 2.85
CA SER A 286 -33.75 -18.05 3.03
C SER A 286 -33.39 -18.92 4.24
N THR A 287 -32.26 -19.61 4.10
CA THR A 287 -31.56 -20.67 4.86
C THR A 287 -31.52 -20.62 6.40
N GLY A 288 -32.42 -19.92 7.10
CA GLY A 288 -32.48 -19.94 8.57
C GLY A 288 -31.35 -19.18 9.26
N ILE A 289 -30.58 -18.39 8.53
CA ILE A 289 -29.46 -17.58 9.04
C ILE A 289 -30.02 -16.30 9.67
N SER A 290 -29.70 -16.03 10.94
CA SER A 290 -30.16 -14.82 11.62
C SER A 290 -29.39 -13.58 11.15
N ILE A 291 -29.95 -12.38 11.34
CA ILE A 291 -29.22 -11.12 11.12
C ILE A 291 -27.96 -11.07 11.99
N GLY A 292 -27.98 -11.68 13.18
CA GLY A 292 -26.80 -11.87 14.01
C GLY A 292 -25.72 -12.71 13.34
N ASP A 293 -26.10 -13.79 12.67
CA ASP A 293 -25.17 -14.67 11.93
C ASP A 293 -24.64 -13.98 10.65
N LEU A 294 -25.43 -13.15 9.99
CA LEU A 294 -25.00 -12.32 8.85
C LEU A 294 -24.05 -11.18 9.25
N LEU A 295 -24.21 -10.66 10.47
CA LEU A 295 -23.29 -9.69 11.08
C LEU A 295 -21.99 -10.37 11.49
N VAL A 296 -22.06 -11.48 12.23
CA VAL A 296 -20.90 -12.25 12.71
C VAL A 296 -20.05 -12.81 11.55
N ASN A 297 -20.68 -13.23 10.44
CA ASN A 297 -19.97 -13.73 9.26
C ASN A 297 -19.59 -12.65 8.23
N GLY A 298 -19.79 -11.36 8.55
CA GLY A 298 -19.39 -10.24 7.67
C GLY A 298 -20.20 -10.09 6.37
N GLU A 299 -21.27 -10.87 6.19
CA GLU A 299 -22.04 -10.92 4.93
C GLU A 299 -22.89 -9.67 4.67
N ILE A 300 -23.26 -8.89 5.70
CA ILE A 300 -23.99 -7.62 5.49
C ILE A 300 -23.14 -6.57 4.75
N SER A 301 -21.83 -6.54 5.00
CA SER A 301 -20.91 -5.64 4.28
C SER A 301 -20.90 -5.94 2.77
N ARG A 302 -21.01 -7.24 2.39
CA ARG A 302 -21.16 -7.70 1.00
C ARG A 302 -22.50 -7.29 0.41
N VAL A 303 -23.60 -7.43 1.16
CA VAL A 303 -24.96 -7.12 0.69
C VAL A 303 -25.18 -5.61 0.52
N GLN A 304 -24.67 -4.77 1.44
CA GLN A 304 -24.75 -3.31 1.28
C GLN A 304 -23.89 -2.80 0.12
N LYS A 305 -22.67 -3.35 -0.08
CA LYS A 305 -21.81 -2.96 -1.22
C LYS A 305 -22.32 -3.47 -2.57
N GLN A 306 -22.87 -4.68 -2.66
CA GLN A 306 -23.55 -5.13 -3.89
C GLN A 306 -24.76 -4.26 -4.24
N SER A 307 -25.49 -3.79 -3.23
CA SER A 307 -26.61 -2.86 -3.44
C SER A 307 -26.16 -1.51 -4.01
N PHE A 308 -24.96 -1.03 -3.65
CA PHE A 308 -24.35 0.16 -4.26
C PHE A 308 -23.88 -0.07 -5.70
N SER A 309 -23.33 -1.25 -6.04
CA SER A 309 -22.96 -1.58 -7.43
C SER A 309 -24.16 -1.77 -8.35
N ILE A 310 -25.31 -2.20 -7.84
CA ILE A 310 -26.55 -2.34 -8.63
C ILE A 310 -27.15 -0.96 -8.97
N SER A 311 -26.94 0.07 -8.14
CA SER A 311 -27.46 1.43 -8.38
C SER A 311 -26.68 2.24 -9.44
N ILE A 312 -25.51 1.78 -9.92
CA ILE A 312 -24.74 2.47 -10.97
C ILE A 312 -24.96 1.84 -12.36
N GLY A 313 -25.67 0.70 -12.44
CA GLY A 313 -25.86 -0.07 -13.67
C GLY A 313 -27.20 0.09 -14.40
N MET A 314 -27.94 1.18 -14.21
CA MET A 314 -29.20 1.42 -14.94
C MET A 314 -29.46 2.89 -15.26
N THR A 315 -28.65 3.50 -16.14
CA THR A 315 -29.16 4.51 -17.08
C THR A 315 -28.21 4.64 -18.26
N PHE A 316 -28.54 4.04 -19.40
CA PHE A 316 -28.36 4.59 -20.75
C PHE A 316 -29.22 3.73 -21.69
N LEU A 317 -30.38 4.29 -22.06
CA LEU A 317 -30.93 4.10 -23.41
C LEU A 317 -30.05 4.86 -24.38
#